data_AF-A0A401I8N7-F1
#
_entry.id   AF-A0A401I8N7-F1
#
_cell.length_a   1.000
_cell.length_b   1.000
_cell.length_c   1.000
_cell.angle_alpha   90.00
_cell.angle_beta   90.00
_cell.angle_gamma   90.00
#
_symmetry.space_group_name_H-M   'P 1'
#
loop_
_entity.id
_entity.type
_entity.pdbx_description
1 polymer ?
#
loop_
_entity_poly.entity_id
_entity_poly.type
_entity_poly.pdbx_seq_one_letter_code
_entity_poly.pdbx_strand_id
1 'polypeptide(L)'
;MRVPCREIELGPTLQGETETPNEPLRVYDASGPYTDPTYVVDVRRGLPDVRGGWVRERQDTEEYKGRMVQPLDNGYASETGMRERGAELFPGVADRRPRRARIVELRDIATRQRAAGTP
;
A
#
# COMPACT_ATOMS: atom_id res chain seq x y z
N MET A 1 6.22 -5.45 -9.96
CA MET A 1 5.03 -4.73 -9.48
C MET A 1 4.22 -4.34 -10.70
N ARG A 2 2.90 -4.42 -10.61
CA ARG A 2 2.00 -3.93 -11.66
C ARG A 2 1.60 -2.51 -11.30
N VAL A 3 1.73 -1.57 -12.23
CA VAL A 3 1.23 -0.20 -12.04
C VAL A 3 -0.25 -0.18 -12.43
N PRO A 4 -1.15 0.23 -11.53
CA PRO A 4 -2.58 0.21 -11.81
C PRO A 4 -2.95 1.28 -12.85
N CYS A 5 -3.74 0.86 -13.82
CA CYS A 5 -4.35 1.73 -14.83
C CYS A 5 -5.77 1.26 -15.10
N ARG A 6 -6.62 2.19 -15.56
CA ARG A 6 -7.94 1.88 -16.10
C ARG A 6 -7.98 2.23 -17.58
N GLU A 7 -8.69 1.41 -18.34
CA GLU A 7 -8.98 1.66 -19.74
C GLU A 7 -10.43 2.12 -19.89
N ILE A 8 -10.65 3.16 -20.68
CA ILE A 8 -11.97 3.74 -20.94
C ILE A 8 -12.22 3.63 -22.44
N GLU A 9 -13.17 2.79 -22.81
CA GLU A 9 -13.67 2.67 -24.18
C GLU A 9 -14.29 4.00 -24.62
N LEU A 10 -13.91 4.46 -25.82
CA LEU A 10 -14.42 5.69 -26.41
C LEU A 10 -15.38 5.34 -27.55
N GLY A 11 -16.52 6.04 -27.62
CA GLY A 11 -17.40 5.93 -28.78
C GLY A 11 -16.72 6.45 -30.06
N PRO A 12 -17.12 5.98 -31.26
CA PRO A 12 -16.54 6.45 -32.51
C PRO A 12 -16.82 7.94 -32.75
N THR A 13 -15.92 8.60 -33.48
CA THR A 13 -16.11 9.98 -33.94
C THR A 13 -16.96 9.99 -35.20
N LEU A 14 -18.08 10.72 -35.19
CA LEU A 14 -18.97 10.89 -36.34
C LEU A 14 -18.58 12.14 -37.15
N GLN A 15 -18.29 11.95 -38.44
CA GLN A 15 -18.13 13.03 -39.41
C GLN A 15 -19.08 12.79 -40.59
N GLY A 16 -20.27 13.41 -40.51
CA GLY A 16 -21.35 13.13 -41.46
C GLY A 16 -21.82 11.67 -41.33
N GLU A 17 -21.74 10.90 -42.43
CA GLU A 17 -22.04 9.46 -42.45
C GLU A 17 -20.81 8.58 -42.16
N THR A 18 -19.63 9.17 -41.92
CA THR A 18 -18.40 8.41 -41.63
C THR A 18 -18.22 8.24 -40.12
N GLU A 19 -18.08 6.99 -39.68
CA GLU A 19 -17.64 6.65 -38.32
C GLU A 19 -16.14 6.32 -38.30
N THR A 20 -15.40 6.98 -37.41
CA THR A 20 -14.00 6.68 -37.12
C THR A 20 -13.89 6.12 -35.70
N PRO A 21 -13.46 4.86 -35.50
CA PRO A 21 -13.26 4.31 -34.16
C PRO A 21 -12.16 5.07 -33.42
N ASN A 22 -12.34 5.23 -32.11
CA ASN A 22 -11.36 5.86 -31.23
C ASN A 22 -10.66 4.78 -30.39
N GLU A 23 -9.34 4.87 -30.26
CA GLU A 23 -8.59 3.98 -29.36
C GLU A 23 -8.99 4.23 -27.90
N PRO A 24 -9.01 3.19 -27.05
CA PRO A 24 -9.33 3.35 -25.63
C PRO A 24 -8.37 4.29 -24.91
N LEU A 25 -8.90 5.11 -24.00
CA LEU A 25 -8.10 6.02 -23.20
C LEU A 25 -7.61 5.32 -21.94
N ARG A 26 -6.29 5.23 -21.79
CA ARG A 26 -5.66 4.69 -20.57
C ARG A 26 -5.37 5.78 -19.55
N VAL A 27 -5.90 5.63 -18.34
CA VAL A 27 -5.74 6.59 -17.25
C VAL A 27 -5.10 5.94 -16.02
N TYR A 28 -4.47 6.77 -15.19
CA TYR A 28 -3.95 6.35 -13.89
C TYR A 28 -5.12 5.98 -12.97
N ASP A 29 -5.00 4.84 -12.25
CA ASP A 29 -6.04 4.38 -11.33
C ASP A 29 -5.49 4.22 -9.90
N ALA A 30 -5.89 5.13 -9.01
CA ALA A 30 -5.51 5.12 -7.60
C ALA A 30 -6.44 4.27 -6.71
N SER A 31 -7.48 3.64 -7.27
CA SER A 31 -8.47 2.88 -6.49
C SER A 31 -7.92 1.57 -5.92
N GLY A 32 -6.81 1.07 -6.47
CA GLY A 32 -6.18 -0.16 -6.00
C GLY A 32 -7.05 -1.39 -6.24
N PRO A 33 -6.88 -2.47 -5.45
CA PRO A 33 -7.58 -3.73 -5.69
C PRO A 33 -9.10 -3.65 -5.42
N TYR A 34 -9.61 -2.56 -4.84
CA TYR A 34 -11.04 -2.40 -4.56
C TYR A 34 -11.93 -2.35 -5.81
N THR A 35 -11.36 -2.01 -6.97
CA THR A 35 -12.08 -2.00 -8.26
C THR A 35 -11.72 -3.19 -9.14
N ASP A 36 -10.83 -4.08 -8.67
CA ASP A 36 -10.51 -5.32 -9.36
C ASP A 36 -11.61 -6.35 -9.10
N PRO A 37 -12.38 -6.78 -10.12
CA PRO A 37 -13.48 -7.72 -9.94
C PRO A 37 -13.02 -9.10 -9.47
N THR A 38 -11.72 -9.41 -9.59
CA THR A 38 -11.14 -10.67 -9.13
C THR A 38 -10.67 -10.63 -7.68
N TYR A 39 -10.62 -9.44 -7.07
CA TYR A 39 -10.19 -9.27 -5.69
C TYR A 39 -11.36 -9.42 -4.71
N VAL A 40 -11.29 -10.45 -3.87
CA VAL A 40 -12.25 -10.63 -2.76
C VAL A 40 -11.81 -9.78 -1.58
N VAL A 41 -12.54 -8.69 -1.34
CA VAL A 41 -12.25 -7.74 -0.27
C VAL A 41 -12.58 -8.36 1.10
N ASP A 42 -11.58 -8.47 1.96
CA ASP A 42 -11.76 -8.69 3.40
C ASP A 42 -11.08 -7.56 4.17
N VAL A 43 -11.89 -6.62 4.67
CA VAL A 43 -11.40 -5.46 5.40
C VAL A 43 -10.71 -5.83 6.72
N ARG A 44 -11.01 -6.98 7.32
CA ARG A 44 -10.40 -7.45 8.57
C ARG A 44 -9.04 -8.10 8.33
N ARG A 45 -8.78 -8.60 7.13
CA ARG A 45 -7.44 -9.10 6.70
C ARG A 45 -6.52 -8.00 6.20
N GLY A 46 -7.09 -6.92 5.69
CA GLY A 46 -6.33 -5.84 5.06
C GLY A 46 -5.88 -6.17 3.64
N LEU A 47 -5.11 -5.27 3.04
CA LEU A 47 -4.66 -5.41 1.66
C LEU A 47 -3.44 -6.35 1.54
N PRO A 48 -3.27 -7.05 0.39
CA PRO A 48 -2.09 -7.86 0.13
C PRO A 48 -0.79 -7.06 0.21
N ASP A 49 0.26 -7.67 0.75
CA ASP A 49 1.59 -7.06 0.82
C ASP A 49 2.34 -7.18 -0.52
N VAL A 50 2.00 -6.30 -1.47
CA VAL A 50 2.58 -6.32 -2.82
C VAL A 50 4.01 -5.76 -2.90
N ARG A 51 4.47 -5.03 -1.87
CA ARG A 51 5.80 -4.37 -1.86
C ARG A 51 6.79 -5.04 -0.90
N GLY A 52 6.35 -5.89 0.02
CA GLY A 52 7.21 -6.49 1.04
C GLY A 52 8.42 -7.24 0.48
N GLY A 53 8.25 -7.95 -0.65
CA GLY A 53 9.36 -8.62 -1.34
C GLY A 53 10.47 -7.64 -1.75
N TRP A 54 10.09 -6.58 -2.45
CA TRP A 54 11.02 -5.54 -2.92
C TRP A 54 11.71 -4.81 -1.77
N VAL A 55 10.99 -4.51 -0.70
CA VAL A 55 11.58 -3.90 0.50
C VAL A 55 12.61 -4.83 1.16
N ARG A 56 12.40 -6.15 1.14
CA ARG A 56 13.38 -7.13 1.65
C ARG A 56 14.61 -7.23 0.75
N GLU A 57 14.41 -7.24 -0.56
CA GLU A 57 15.47 -7.37 -1.57
C GLU A 57 16.50 -6.25 -1.51
N ARG A 58 16.10 -5.03 -1.15
CA ARG A 58 17.04 -3.89 -0.99
C ARG A 58 18.04 -4.09 0.13
N GLN A 59 17.79 -5.01 1.06
CA GLN A 59 18.69 -5.31 2.17
C GLN A 59 19.12 -4.05 2.95
N ASP A 60 18.22 -3.08 3.09
CA ASP A 60 18.45 -1.80 3.76
C ASP A 60 17.61 -1.65 5.05
N THR A 61 16.71 -2.60 5.30
CA THR A 61 15.83 -2.62 6.47
C THR A 61 16.04 -3.88 7.31
N GLU A 62 15.61 -3.81 8.57
CA GLU A 62 15.52 -4.91 9.54
C GLU A 62 14.17 -4.90 10.25
N GLU A 63 13.68 -6.07 10.66
CA GLU A 63 12.47 -6.17 11.48
C GLU A 63 12.76 -5.84 12.94
N TYR A 64 11.81 -5.23 13.63
CA TYR A 64 11.92 -4.94 15.04
C TYR A 64 10.60 -5.18 15.77
N LYS A 65 10.65 -5.25 17.10
CA LYS A 65 9.45 -5.34 17.94
C LYS A 65 8.72 -4.01 17.91
N GLY A 66 7.50 -4.00 17.35
CA GLY A 66 6.64 -2.82 17.31
C GLY A 66 6.29 -2.28 18.69
N ARG A 67 5.91 -1.00 18.75
CA ARG A 67 5.37 -0.38 19.97
C ARG A 67 3.99 -0.97 20.27
N MET A 68 3.73 -1.27 21.54
CA MET A 68 2.39 -1.64 21.99
C MET A 68 1.46 -0.43 21.93
N VAL A 69 0.23 -0.62 21.44
CA VAL A 69 -0.80 0.43 21.42
C VAL A 69 -1.24 0.71 22.86
N GLN A 70 -1.25 1.98 23.24
CA GLN A 70 -1.71 2.46 24.54
C GLN A 70 -3.10 3.07 24.42
N PRO A 71 -3.93 3.06 25.49
CA PRO A 71 -5.26 3.68 25.47
C PRO A 71 -5.24 5.16 25.05
N LEU A 72 -4.19 5.90 25.46
CA LEU A 72 -3.99 7.30 25.11
C LEU A 72 -3.83 7.52 23.59
N ASP A 73 -3.28 6.55 22.86
CA ASP A 73 -3.15 6.64 21.39
C ASP A 73 -4.52 6.77 20.71
N ASN A 74 -5.57 6.24 21.34
CA ASN A 74 -6.93 6.22 20.83
C ASN A 74 -7.86 7.19 21.61
N GLY A 75 -7.32 8.10 22.43
CA GLY A 75 -8.10 9.09 23.17
C GLY A 75 -8.76 8.57 24.46
N TYR A 76 -8.29 7.44 25.00
CA TYR A 76 -8.82 6.86 26.24
C TYR A 76 -7.88 7.12 27.42
N ALA A 77 -8.45 7.51 28.56
CA ALA A 77 -7.69 7.74 29.79
C ALA A 77 -7.22 6.44 30.47
N SER A 78 -7.86 5.31 30.18
CA SER A 78 -7.53 4.00 30.77
C SER A 78 -7.93 2.84 29.84
N GLU A 79 -7.35 1.67 30.06
CA GLU A 79 -7.73 0.44 29.34
C GLU A 79 -9.18 0.06 29.58
N THR A 80 -9.69 0.24 30.80
CA THR A 80 -11.09 -0.05 31.13
C THR A 80 -12.02 0.80 30.29
N GLY A 81 -11.78 2.11 30.20
CA GLY A 81 -12.57 3.01 29.37
C GLY A 81 -12.47 2.72 27.88
N MET A 82 -11.35 2.15 27.42
CA MET A 82 -11.16 1.68 26.05
C MET A 82 -12.03 0.44 25.75
N ARG A 83 -12.05 -0.53 26.67
CA ARG A 83 -12.84 -1.77 26.54
C ARG A 83 -14.34 -1.51 26.61
N GLU A 84 -14.79 -0.71 27.56
CA GLU A 84 -16.21 -0.40 27.77
C GLU A 84 -16.86 0.32 26.58
N ARG A 85 -16.09 1.17 25.89
CA ARG A 85 -16.54 1.90 24.69
C ARG A 85 -16.33 1.13 23.38
N GLY A 86 -15.89 -0.13 23.45
CA GLY A 86 -15.79 -1.02 22.30
C GLY A 86 -14.70 -0.67 21.29
N ALA A 87 -13.58 -0.08 21.72
CA ALA A 87 -12.48 0.19 20.81
C ALA A 87 -11.82 -1.13 20.33
N GLU A 88 -12.02 -1.46 19.06
CA GLU A 88 -11.36 -2.62 18.43
C GLU A 88 -9.99 -2.22 17.87
N LEU A 89 -8.99 -3.07 18.08
CA LEU A 89 -7.74 -3.02 17.35
C LEU A 89 -7.90 -3.76 16.02
N PHE A 90 -7.23 -3.28 14.98
CA PHE A 90 -7.24 -3.95 13.69
C PHE A 90 -6.72 -5.41 13.83
N PRO A 91 -7.43 -6.41 13.30
CA PRO A 91 -6.98 -7.80 13.38
C PRO A 91 -5.63 -7.99 12.68
N GLY A 92 -4.68 -8.68 13.32
CA GLY A 92 -3.35 -8.93 12.74
C GLY A 92 -2.31 -7.84 12.96
N VAL A 93 -2.60 -6.79 13.74
CA VAL A 93 -1.58 -5.82 14.19
C VAL A 93 -0.43 -6.51 14.94
N ALA A 94 -0.74 -7.58 15.69
CA ALA A 94 0.28 -8.36 16.41
C ALA A 94 1.13 -9.25 15.49
N ASP A 95 0.59 -9.66 14.33
CA ASP A 95 1.24 -10.61 13.42
C ASP A 95 2.28 -9.92 12.52
N ARG A 96 2.09 -8.63 12.23
CA ARG A 96 2.99 -7.86 11.35
C ARG A 96 4.16 -7.29 12.14
N ARG A 97 5.38 -7.70 11.80
CA ARG A 97 6.61 -7.09 12.32
C ARG A 97 6.95 -5.83 11.51
N PRO A 98 6.95 -4.64 12.14
CA PRO A 98 7.38 -3.44 11.44
C PRO A 98 8.88 -3.51 11.13
N ARG A 99 9.29 -2.75 10.11
CA ARG A 99 10.68 -2.66 9.66
C ARG A 99 11.21 -1.26 9.88
N ARG A 100 12.47 -1.16 10.26
CA ARG A 100 13.22 0.10 10.35
C ARG A 100 14.45 0.03 9.45
N ALA A 101 15.01 1.17 9.09
CA ALA A 101 16.29 1.20 8.38
C ALA A 101 17.37 0.54 9.24
N ARG A 102 18.29 -0.19 8.60
CA ARG A 102 19.50 -0.64 9.29
C ARG A 102 20.38 0.55 9.60
N ILE A 103 21.02 0.53 10.75
CA ILE A 103 22.11 1.46 11.04
C ILE A 103 23.25 1.13 10.06
N VAL A 104 23.76 2.15 9.38
CA VAL A 104 24.90 2.05 8.47
C VAL A 104 26.01 2.95 8.98
N GLU A 105 27.25 2.47 8.89
CA GLU A 105 28.42 3.29 9.16
C GLU A 105 28.51 4.44 8.15
N LEU A 106 28.97 5.62 8.57
CA LEU A 106 29.03 6.84 7.74
C LEU A 106 29.78 6.62 6.41
N ARG A 107 30.77 5.71 6.40
CA ARG A 107 31.55 5.35 5.20
C ARG A 107 30.74 4.66 4.10
N ASP A 108 29.60 4.07 4.43
CA ASP A 108 28.79 3.25 3.51
C ASP A 108 27.65 4.05 2.85
N ILE A 109 27.47 5.33 3.22
CA ILE A 109 26.38 6.20 2.75
C ILE A 109 26.55 6.58 1.27
N ALA A 110 27.79 6.89 0.83
CA ALA A 110 28.07 7.37 -0.52
C ALA A 110 27.83 6.30 -1.60
N THR A 111 28.00 5.02 -1.27
CA THR A 111 27.87 3.90 -2.21
C THR A 111 26.39 3.57 -2.50
N ARG A 112 25.46 3.89 -1.60
CA ARG A 112 24.04 3.53 -1.72
C ARG A 112 23.21 4.49 -2.58
N GLN A 113 23.58 5.78 -2.67
CA GLN A 113 22.83 6.74 -3.48
C GLN A 113 22.95 6.52 -4.99
N ARG A 114 23.99 5.81 -5.47
CA ARG A 114 24.23 5.57 -6.91
C ARG A 114 23.53 4.35 -7.51
N ALA A 115 23.00 3.43 -6.67
CA ALA A 115 22.32 2.22 -7.12
C ALA A 115 20.78 2.37 -7.21
N ALA A 116 20.25 3.57 -6.94
CA ALA A 116 18.83 3.82 -6.75
C ALA A 116 18.04 3.97 -8.07
N GLY A 117 18.06 2.91 -8.90
CA GLY A 117 16.90 2.60 -9.74
C GLY A 117 15.89 1.84 -8.87
N THR A 118 15.24 2.53 -7.94
CA THR A 118 14.20 1.89 -7.11
C THR A 118 12.95 1.72 -7.98
N PRO A 119 12.42 0.50 -8.15
CA PRO A 119 11.24 0.28 -8.97
C PRO A 119 9.94 0.75 -8.31
#